data_AF-A0A7C5TKP1-F1
#
_entry.id   AF-A0A7C5TKP1-F1
#
_cell.length_a   1.000
_cell.length_b   1.000
_cell.length_c   1.000
_cell.angle_alpha   90.00
_cell.angle_beta   90.00
_cell.angle_gamma   90.00
#
_symmetry.space_group_name_H-M   'P 1'
#
loop_
_entity.id
_entity.type
_entity.pdbx_description
1 polymer ?
#
loop_
_entity_poly.entity_id
_entity_poly.type
_entity_poly.pdbx_seq_one_letter_code
_entity_poly.pdbx_strand_id
1 'polypeptide(L)'
;HGLWGGIERSSGIKGVAELIEDWITSPGHPVVRVSVSGTKVRLSQERFWIGERKEDRVYKIPLTVEGNGKRVSLIFDKKEDVIDVGEEVKTLRVNLSRTGFYRVLYEGDALNLFLSSNPDRYEKYGLLDDYLRFAMAGTVKVDDYLSVAKALFNDGDYLVVQTLTGHLLLLWSLNRDRYSGLLRDYVFRQMPRWRTRRDELGRMTYAQLLEAGAWADEGFARGLGALFDAYDKVTPDFRQAVAIAFAIAYGEPAYDELLDKHRKSQYDEDRNRLINAMLSFRNPGLVVSALSLALTGEMKRQEAIRIPATAAFNPYTRYEVWKWLRTHFEFLRSLSSGLATFARSMRAAIPRLALTNSEVQEFFERALRENRYPDMSIEIRTGLEMIPGYRRLAGL
;
A
#
# COMPACT_ATOMS: atom_id res chain seq x y z
N HIS A 1 16.23 9.06 -27.68
CA HIS A 1 16.93 10.36 -27.78
C HIS A 1 16.10 11.52 -28.33
N GLY A 2 15.19 11.32 -29.30
CA GLY A 2 14.44 12.44 -29.93
C GLY A 2 13.59 13.29 -28.96
N LEU A 3 12.85 12.66 -28.05
CA LEU A 3 12.03 13.35 -27.04
C LEU A 3 12.90 14.17 -26.07
N TRP A 4 13.90 13.53 -25.45
CA TRP A 4 14.74 14.15 -24.42
C TRP A 4 15.58 15.30 -24.97
N GLY A 5 16.17 15.14 -26.15
CA GLY A 5 16.89 16.23 -26.81
C GLY A 5 15.95 17.39 -27.20
N GLY A 6 14.68 17.11 -27.48
CA GLY A 6 13.66 18.14 -27.70
C GLY A 6 13.37 18.97 -26.45
N ILE A 7 13.19 18.32 -25.31
CA ILE A 7 12.96 18.97 -24.00
C ILE A 7 14.19 19.79 -23.57
N GLU A 8 15.40 19.24 -23.72
CA GLU A 8 16.64 19.94 -23.41
C GLU A 8 16.77 21.24 -24.22
N ARG A 9 16.50 21.19 -25.54
CA ARG A 9 16.52 22.39 -26.40
C ARG A 9 15.45 23.41 -26.05
N SER A 10 14.22 22.97 -25.75
CA SER A 10 13.12 23.90 -25.47
C SER A 10 13.18 24.51 -24.07
N SER A 11 13.68 23.78 -23.08
CA SER A 11 13.86 24.26 -21.71
C SER A 11 15.12 25.09 -21.52
N GLY A 12 16.14 24.91 -22.37
CA GLY A 12 17.46 25.51 -22.22
C GLY A 12 18.30 24.90 -21.10
N ILE A 13 17.82 23.84 -20.44
CA ILE A 13 18.52 23.16 -19.35
C ILE A 13 19.42 22.07 -19.95
N LYS A 14 20.73 22.29 -19.94
CA LYS A 14 21.72 21.32 -20.43
C LYS A 14 21.76 20.05 -19.56
N GLY A 15 21.97 18.90 -20.18
CA GLY A 15 22.15 17.61 -19.49
C GLY A 15 20.85 16.90 -19.09
N VAL A 16 19.68 17.42 -19.47
CA VAL A 16 18.38 16.77 -19.22
C VAL A 16 18.31 15.42 -19.93
N ALA A 17 18.82 15.31 -21.15
CA ALA A 17 18.78 14.06 -21.89
C ALA A 17 19.62 12.96 -21.23
N GLU A 18 20.85 13.31 -20.81
CA GLU A 18 21.76 12.39 -20.12
C GLU A 18 21.19 11.98 -18.75
N LEU A 19 20.65 12.94 -18.00
CA LEU A 19 19.98 12.68 -16.73
C LEU A 19 18.85 11.67 -16.90
N ILE A 20 17.92 11.90 -17.82
CA ILE A 20 16.78 10.99 -18.01
C ILE A 20 17.26 9.61 -18.50
N GLU A 21 18.26 9.57 -19.37
CA GLU A 21 18.84 8.32 -19.86
C GLU A 21 19.45 7.47 -18.72
N ASP A 22 20.17 8.11 -17.79
CA ASP A 22 20.67 7.45 -16.58
C ASP A 22 19.51 6.86 -15.76
N TRP A 23 18.43 7.62 -15.52
CA TRP A 23 17.29 7.13 -14.72
C TRP A 23 16.50 5.99 -15.36
N ILE A 24 16.30 5.98 -16.69
CA ILE A 24 15.50 4.93 -17.35
C ILE A 24 16.26 3.63 -17.58
N THR A 25 17.59 3.70 -17.66
CA THR A 25 18.46 2.53 -17.88
C THR A 25 18.92 1.89 -16.57
N SER A 26 18.71 2.59 -15.45
CA SER A 26 19.22 2.18 -14.14
C SER A 26 18.14 1.59 -13.25
N PRO A 27 18.30 0.36 -12.75
CA PRO A 27 17.29 -0.26 -11.92
C PRO A 27 17.26 0.36 -10.51
N GLY A 28 16.07 0.41 -9.94
CA GLY A 28 15.84 0.94 -8.58
C GLY A 28 15.87 2.46 -8.52
N HIS A 29 15.84 2.98 -7.29
CA HIS A 29 15.78 4.42 -7.00
C HIS A 29 16.47 4.72 -5.67
N PRO A 30 16.92 5.96 -5.44
CA PRO A 30 17.66 6.32 -4.24
C PRO A 30 16.76 6.67 -3.05
N VAL A 31 17.35 6.56 -1.87
CA VAL A 31 16.94 7.28 -0.66
C VAL A 31 17.96 8.38 -0.39
N VAL A 32 17.47 9.58 -0.09
CA VAL A 32 18.27 10.70 0.40
C VAL A 32 18.09 10.79 1.91
N ARG A 33 19.17 10.64 2.67
CA ARG A 33 19.19 10.85 4.12
C ARG A 33 19.53 12.29 4.42
N VAL A 34 18.81 12.86 5.39
CA VAL A 34 18.86 14.28 5.71
C VAL A 34 19.05 14.43 7.20
N SER A 35 20.13 15.10 7.61
CA SER A 35 20.39 15.47 9.00
C SER A 35 20.79 16.95 9.10
N VAL A 36 20.63 17.52 10.29
CA VAL A 36 20.87 18.94 10.55
C VAL A 36 21.89 19.11 11.67
N SER A 37 22.80 20.07 11.50
CA SER A 37 23.78 20.47 12.51
C SER A 37 23.99 21.99 12.45
N GLY A 38 23.31 22.73 13.31
CA GLY A 38 23.35 24.20 13.32
C GLY A 38 22.79 24.79 12.04
N THR A 39 23.66 25.38 11.21
CA THR A 39 23.29 25.98 9.91
C THR A 39 23.38 25.02 8.72
N LYS A 40 23.85 23.79 8.95
CA LYS A 40 24.20 22.85 7.89
C LYS A 40 23.15 21.75 7.77
N VAL A 41 22.60 21.60 6.56
CA VAL A 41 21.81 20.46 6.12
C VAL A 41 22.75 19.48 5.44
N ARG A 42 22.96 18.31 6.05
CA ARG A 42 23.80 17.24 5.50
C ARG A 42 22.92 16.27 4.72
N LEU A 43 23.39 15.90 3.54
CA LEU A 43 22.70 15.03 2.61
C LEU A 43 23.60 13.84 2.29
N SER A 44 23.03 12.64 2.28
CA SER A 44 23.68 11.48 1.69
C SER A 44 22.69 10.67 0.86
N GLN A 45 23.18 9.95 -0.13
CA GLN A 45 22.34 9.06 -0.94
C GLN A 45 22.90 7.65 -1.00
N GLU A 46 21.97 6.70 -1.07
CA GLU A 46 22.23 5.30 -1.36
C GLU A 46 21.03 4.71 -2.11
N ARG A 47 21.22 3.56 -2.77
CA ARG A 47 20.11 2.85 -3.40
C ARG A 47 19.14 2.33 -2.34
N PHE A 48 17.84 2.57 -2.53
CA PHE A 48 16.79 2.07 -1.63
C PHE A 48 16.46 0.60 -1.92
N TRP A 49 16.36 -0.21 -0.86
CA TRP A 49 16.06 -1.64 -0.93
C TRP A 49 15.02 -2.05 0.11
N ILE A 50 14.21 -3.06 -0.21
CA ILE A 50 13.42 -3.83 0.76
C ILE A 50 13.94 -5.26 0.71
N GLY A 51 14.39 -5.79 1.85
CA GLY A 51 14.95 -7.14 1.91
C GLY A 51 16.49 -7.11 1.89
N GLU A 52 17.09 -7.94 1.05
CA GLU A 52 18.55 -8.06 0.95
C GLU A 52 19.18 -6.84 0.26
N ARG A 53 20.14 -6.21 0.93
CA ARG A 53 20.92 -5.10 0.36
C ARG A 53 21.88 -5.64 -0.69
N LYS A 54 21.88 -5.04 -1.88
CA LYS A 54 22.84 -5.33 -2.96
C LYS A 54 23.75 -4.12 -3.19
N GLU A 55 24.37 -4.06 -4.37
CA GLU A 55 25.26 -2.99 -4.78
C GLU A 55 24.64 -1.60 -4.57
N ASP A 56 25.45 -0.72 -3.99
CA ASP A 56 25.12 0.68 -3.82
C ASP A 56 25.39 1.46 -5.11
N ARG A 57 24.69 2.59 -5.27
CA ARG A 57 24.80 3.43 -6.46
C ARG A 57 24.55 4.89 -6.11
N VAL A 58 25.37 5.75 -6.69
CA VAL A 58 25.11 7.20 -6.74
C VAL A 58 24.25 7.50 -7.97
N TYR A 59 23.13 8.16 -7.74
CA TYR A 59 22.20 8.62 -8.77
C TYR A 59 22.39 10.13 -8.99
N LYS A 60 22.10 10.61 -10.21
CA LYS A 60 22.00 12.05 -10.48
C LYS A 60 20.62 12.54 -10.07
N ILE A 61 20.46 13.09 -8.88
CA ILE A 61 19.14 13.44 -8.34
C ILE A 61 18.84 14.93 -8.54
N PRO A 62 17.75 15.32 -9.24
CA PRO A 62 17.23 16.69 -9.23
C PRO A 62 16.65 17.01 -7.85
N LEU A 63 17.52 17.46 -6.94
CA LEU A 63 17.20 17.69 -5.55
C LEU A 63 16.60 19.08 -5.38
N THR A 64 15.52 19.17 -4.60
CA THR A 64 14.95 20.43 -4.13
C THR A 64 14.97 20.44 -2.61
N VAL A 65 15.50 21.51 -2.03
CA VAL A 65 15.60 21.72 -0.58
C VAL A 65 15.05 23.11 -0.26
N GLU A 66 14.27 23.23 0.80
CA GLU A 66 13.90 24.51 1.39
C GLU A 66 14.28 24.49 2.87
N GLY A 67 15.18 25.38 3.27
CA GLY A 67 15.57 25.60 4.66
C GLY A 67 15.28 27.04 5.06
N ASN A 68 14.50 27.25 6.12
CA ASN A 68 14.08 28.59 6.57
C ASN A 68 13.43 29.44 5.46
N GLY A 69 12.66 28.81 4.57
CA GLY A 69 12.03 29.46 3.42
C GLY A 69 12.98 29.78 2.24
N LYS A 70 14.30 29.54 2.37
CA LYS A 70 15.26 29.66 1.28
C LYS A 70 15.30 28.37 0.48
N ARG A 71 14.95 28.47 -0.81
CA ARG A 71 14.94 27.34 -1.74
C ARG A 71 16.27 27.17 -2.46
N VAL A 72 16.73 25.92 -2.50
CA VAL A 72 17.89 25.46 -3.27
C VAL A 72 17.42 24.35 -4.22
N SER A 73 17.85 24.42 -5.48
CA SER A 73 17.67 23.35 -6.47
C SER A 73 19.02 23.01 -7.08
N LEU A 74 19.41 21.73 -7.07
CA LEU A 74 20.70 21.28 -7.62
C LEU A 74 20.61 19.84 -8.15
N ILE A 75 21.58 19.44 -8.98
CA ILE A 75 21.78 18.04 -9.34
C ILE A 75 22.72 17.43 -8.29
N PHE A 76 22.19 16.58 -7.43
CA PHE A 76 22.95 15.86 -6.43
C PHE A 76 23.49 14.56 -7.05
N ASP A 77 24.76 14.58 -7.45
CA ASP A 77 25.47 13.51 -8.18
C ASP A 77 26.66 12.93 -7.40
N LYS A 78 26.71 13.20 -6.09
CA LYS A 78 27.72 12.72 -5.16
C LYS A 78 27.08 11.82 -4.11
N LYS A 79 27.90 11.02 -3.42
CA LYS A 79 27.44 10.20 -2.30
C LYS A 79 26.95 11.04 -1.12
N GLU A 80 27.63 12.16 -0.85
CA GLU A 80 27.33 13.07 0.25
C GLU A 80 27.52 14.52 -0.20
N ASP A 81 26.72 15.42 0.37
CA ASP A 81 26.86 16.87 0.19
C ASP A 81 26.35 17.63 1.42
N VAL A 82 26.68 18.91 1.52
CA VAL A 82 26.26 19.79 2.62
C VAL A 82 25.78 21.12 2.07
N ILE A 83 24.56 21.50 2.44
CA ILE A 83 23.98 22.82 2.15
C ILE A 83 24.03 23.66 3.42
N ASP A 84 24.68 24.81 3.35
CA ASP A 84 24.64 25.81 4.43
C ASP A 84 23.51 26.81 4.15
N VAL A 85 22.55 26.91 5.08
CA VAL A 85 21.41 27.84 4.96
C VAL A 85 21.72 29.24 5.50
N GLY A 86 22.93 29.41 6.08
CA GLY A 86 23.49 30.66 6.58
C GLY A 86 23.02 31.07 7.98
N GLU A 87 22.06 30.35 8.56
CA GLU A 87 21.52 30.58 9.91
C GLU A 87 21.02 29.26 10.51
N GLU A 88 20.68 29.22 11.79
CA GLU A 88 20.17 27.99 12.41
C GLU A 88 18.91 27.49 11.69
N VAL A 89 18.88 26.20 11.33
CA VAL A 89 17.75 25.60 10.62
C VAL A 89 16.56 25.45 11.56
N LYS A 90 15.45 26.12 11.25
CA LYS A 90 14.18 26.12 11.99
C LYS A 90 13.06 25.40 11.24
N THR A 91 13.14 25.38 9.91
CA THR A 91 12.25 24.59 9.05
C THR A 91 13.06 23.93 7.95
N LEU A 92 12.66 22.72 7.55
CA LEU A 92 13.37 21.97 6.51
C LEU A 92 12.41 21.11 5.70
N ARG A 93 12.44 21.27 4.38
CA ARG A 93 11.74 20.42 3.42
C ARG A 93 12.70 19.97 2.34
N VAL A 94 12.66 18.69 2.00
CA VAL A 94 13.44 18.09 0.91
C VAL A 94 12.47 17.32 0.02
N ASN A 95 12.71 17.34 -1.29
CA ASN A 95 11.79 16.86 -2.32
C ASN A 95 10.46 17.63 -2.34
N LEU A 96 10.56 18.95 -2.56
CA LEU A 96 9.42 19.86 -2.53
C LEU A 96 8.27 19.35 -3.42
N SER A 97 7.06 19.30 -2.85
CA SER A 97 5.84 18.78 -3.49
C SER A 97 5.96 17.35 -4.04
N ARG A 98 6.94 16.57 -3.56
CA ARG A 98 7.26 15.20 -4.00
C ARG A 98 7.45 15.07 -5.51
N THR A 99 8.06 16.07 -6.16
CA THR A 99 8.25 16.05 -7.62
C THR A 99 9.35 15.11 -8.10
N GLY A 100 10.30 14.77 -7.23
CA GLY A 100 11.41 13.87 -7.55
C GLY A 100 11.12 12.41 -7.22
N PHE A 101 11.62 11.49 -8.05
CA PHE A 101 11.48 10.04 -7.86
C PHE A 101 12.55 9.47 -6.93
N TYR A 102 12.53 9.92 -5.68
CA TYR A 102 13.41 9.44 -4.61
C TYR A 102 12.70 9.54 -3.26
N ARG A 103 13.17 8.75 -2.29
CA ARG A 103 12.66 8.78 -0.91
C ARG A 103 13.50 9.72 -0.05
N VAL A 104 12.91 10.31 0.98
CA VAL A 104 13.63 11.17 1.92
C VAL A 104 13.52 10.62 3.33
N LEU A 105 14.67 10.28 3.93
CA LEU A 105 14.77 9.89 5.33
C LEU A 105 15.27 11.07 6.15
N TYR A 106 14.42 11.62 7.02
CA TYR A 106 14.80 12.66 7.97
C TYR A 106 15.33 12.02 9.25
N GLU A 107 16.59 12.33 9.59
CA GLU A 107 17.29 11.76 10.74
C GLU A 107 17.37 12.78 11.89
N GLY A 108 17.20 12.30 13.14
CA GLY A 108 17.22 13.15 14.33
C GLY A 108 16.19 14.27 14.26
N ASP A 109 16.61 15.50 14.57
CA ASP A 109 15.73 16.67 14.60
C ASP A 109 15.19 17.10 13.24
N ALA A 110 15.76 16.60 12.13
CA ALA A 110 15.31 16.93 10.78
C ALA A 110 13.83 16.59 10.55
N LEU A 111 13.32 15.54 11.20
CA LEU A 111 11.91 15.16 11.10
C LEU A 111 11.00 16.19 11.77
N ASN A 112 11.38 16.70 12.94
CA ASN A 112 10.63 17.73 13.65
C ASN A 112 10.63 19.06 12.88
N LEU A 113 11.77 19.39 12.27
CA LEU A 113 11.91 20.55 11.38
C LEU A 113 11.00 20.43 10.15
N PHE A 114 10.86 19.24 9.58
CA PHE A 114 9.89 18.97 8.52
C PHE A 114 8.44 19.12 8.98
N LEU A 115 8.07 18.48 10.09
CA LEU A 115 6.69 18.56 10.60
C LEU A 115 6.28 20.00 10.96
N SER A 116 7.24 20.83 11.37
CA SER A 116 7.02 22.25 11.73
C SER A 116 7.06 23.20 10.52
N SER A 117 7.39 22.70 9.32
CA SER A 117 7.61 23.51 8.12
C SER A 117 6.34 23.81 7.30
N ASN A 118 5.16 23.43 7.81
CA ASN A 118 3.89 23.48 7.07
C ASN A 118 3.97 22.78 5.69
N PRO A 119 4.32 21.48 5.64
CA PRO A 119 4.44 20.75 4.39
C PRO A 119 3.10 20.69 3.64
N ASP A 120 3.16 20.62 2.32
CA ASP A 120 1.97 20.44 1.49
C ASP A 120 1.43 19.00 1.57
N ARG A 121 0.28 18.75 0.94
CA ARG A 121 -0.38 17.43 0.98
C ARG A 121 0.46 16.31 0.33
N TYR A 122 1.25 16.63 -0.70
CA TYR A 122 2.09 15.65 -1.41
C TYR A 122 3.34 15.33 -0.59
N GLU A 123 3.88 16.31 0.12
CA GLU A 123 5.00 16.16 1.07
C GLU A 123 4.58 15.33 2.29
N LYS A 124 3.39 15.56 2.86
CA LYS A 124 2.83 14.74 3.95
C LYS A 124 2.57 13.29 3.52
N TYR A 125 1.95 13.10 2.35
CA TYR A 125 1.83 11.79 1.71
C TYR A 125 3.20 11.14 1.48
N GLY A 126 4.16 11.95 1.01
CA GLY A 126 5.59 11.69 0.94
C GLY A 126 6.13 10.98 2.16
N LEU A 127 6.07 11.70 3.27
CA LEU A 127 6.58 11.26 4.56
C LEU A 127 5.93 9.95 5.01
N LEU A 128 4.61 9.83 4.92
CA LEU A 128 3.88 8.61 5.31
C LEU A 128 4.29 7.40 4.48
N ASP A 129 4.36 7.56 3.16
CA ASP A 129 4.75 6.50 2.25
C ASP A 129 6.20 6.07 2.51
N ASP A 130 7.12 7.03 2.60
CA ASP A 130 8.54 6.79 2.81
C ASP A 130 8.81 6.07 4.14
N TYR A 131 8.26 6.56 5.27
CA TYR A 131 8.49 5.92 6.57
C TYR A 131 7.91 4.51 6.66
N LEU A 132 6.76 4.24 6.02
CA LEU A 132 6.27 2.86 5.97
C LEU A 132 7.25 1.96 5.18
N ARG A 133 7.80 2.44 4.06
CA ARG A 133 8.76 1.65 3.28
C ARG A 133 10.12 1.54 3.97
N PHE A 134 10.55 2.53 4.75
CA PHE A 134 11.73 2.43 5.61
C PHE A 134 11.53 1.39 6.71
N ALA A 135 10.34 1.33 7.32
CA ALA A 135 10.01 0.30 8.29
C ALA A 135 9.99 -1.10 7.64
N MET A 136 9.42 -1.20 6.42
CA MET A 136 9.50 -2.43 5.63
C MET A 136 10.94 -2.79 5.24
N ALA A 137 11.81 -1.83 4.98
CA ALA A 137 13.22 -2.07 4.69
C ALA A 137 14.03 -2.45 5.94
N GLY A 138 13.55 -2.10 7.13
CA GLY A 138 14.31 -2.20 8.38
C GLY A 138 15.26 -1.04 8.61
N THR A 139 15.16 0.03 7.81
CA THR A 139 15.94 1.26 7.97
C THR A 139 15.50 2.06 9.20
N VAL A 140 14.22 2.00 9.54
CA VAL A 140 13.63 2.53 10.78
C VAL A 140 12.76 1.45 11.42
N LYS A 141 12.41 1.60 12.69
CA LYS A 141 11.47 0.70 13.36
C LYS A 141 10.05 1.03 12.91
N VAL A 142 9.14 0.05 12.98
CA VAL A 142 7.72 0.29 12.72
C VAL A 142 7.14 1.36 13.65
N ASP A 143 7.63 1.45 14.90
CA ASP A 143 7.20 2.47 15.86
C ASP A 143 7.61 3.90 15.46
N ASP A 144 8.68 4.06 14.67
CA ASP A 144 9.06 5.35 14.08
C ASP A 144 8.02 5.77 13.03
N TYR A 145 7.57 4.83 12.18
CA TYR A 145 6.44 5.06 11.27
C TYR A 145 5.15 5.40 12.04
N LEU A 146 4.84 4.68 13.13
CA LEU A 146 3.65 4.97 13.94
C LEU A 146 3.71 6.37 14.57
N SER A 147 4.89 6.85 14.94
CA SER A 147 5.09 8.19 15.47
C SER A 147 4.81 9.26 14.40
N VAL A 148 5.33 9.07 13.18
CA VAL A 148 5.00 9.91 12.02
C VAL A 148 3.51 9.88 11.70
N ALA A 149 2.90 8.69 11.69
CA ALA A 149 1.48 8.54 11.43
C ALA A 149 0.65 9.34 12.44
N LYS A 150 0.93 9.18 13.75
CA LYS A 150 0.24 9.90 14.83
C LYS A 150 0.37 11.42 14.72
N ALA A 151 1.52 11.94 14.29
CA ALA A 151 1.69 13.37 14.05
C ALA A 151 0.73 13.93 12.99
N LEU A 152 0.28 13.09 12.06
CA LEU A 152 -0.65 13.44 10.98
C LEU A 152 -2.09 12.94 11.20
N PHE A 153 -2.41 12.35 12.35
CA PHE A 153 -3.74 11.77 12.62
C PHE A 153 -4.89 12.77 12.54
N ASN A 154 -4.64 14.05 12.79
CA ASN A 154 -5.67 15.09 12.78
C ASN A 154 -5.76 15.82 11.42
N ASP A 155 -4.90 15.47 10.45
CA ASP A 155 -4.90 16.08 9.12
C ASP A 155 -6.24 15.84 8.40
N GLY A 156 -6.68 16.84 7.63
CA GLY A 156 -7.98 16.87 6.96
C GLY A 156 -7.91 16.81 5.44
N ASP A 157 -6.72 16.70 4.87
CA ASP A 157 -6.56 16.49 3.44
C ASP A 157 -6.89 15.04 3.07
N TYR A 158 -7.67 14.85 2.00
CA TYR A 158 -8.13 13.52 1.59
C TYR A 158 -6.96 12.58 1.29
N LEU A 159 -5.87 13.09 0.69
CA LEU A 159 -4.73 12.27 0.30
C LEU A 159 -4.03 11.70 1.53
N VAL A 160 -3.88 12.51 2.57
CA VAL A 160 -3.30 12.09 3.86
C VAL A 160 -4.22 11.09 4.54
N VAL A 161 -5.53 11.38 4.58
CA VAL A 161 -6.50 10.52 5.26
C VAL A 161 -6.60 9.15 4.60
N GLN A 162 -6.68 9.10 3.27
CA GLN A 162 -6.75 7.85 2.51
C GLN A 162 -5.47 7.02 2.68
N THR A 163 -4.31 7.68 2.70
CA THR A 163 -3.01 7.03 2.90
C THR A 163 -2.91 6.41 4.29
N LEU A 164 -3.21 7.16 5.34
CA LEU A 164 -3.23 6.65 6.72
C LEU A 164 -4.23 5.51 6.89
N THR A 165 -5.45 5.64 6.34
CA THR A 165 -6.46 4.57 6.39
C THR A 165 -5.92 3.29 5.75
N GLY A 166 -5.35 3.38 4.56
CA GLY A 166 -4.77 2.23 3.86
C GLY A 166 -3.58 1.61 4.57
N HIS A 167 -2.66 2.41 5.10
CA HIS A 167 -1.50 1.92 5.84
C HIS A 167 -1.90 1.25 7.17
N LEU A 168 -2.81 1.85 7.93
CA LEU A 168 -3.28 1.28 9.19
C LEU A 168 -4.09 -0.01 8.95
N LEU A 169 -4.87 -0.06 7.87
CA LEU A 169 -5.58 -1.27 7.46
C LEU A 169 -4.61 -2.39 7.01
N LEU A 170 -3.53 -2.03 6.30
CA LEU A 170 -2.43 -2.96 6.02
C LEU A 170 -1.84 -3.48 7.32
N LEU A 171 -1.40 -2.62 8.22
CA LEU A 171 -0.79 -3.02 9.49
C LEU A 171 -1.73 -3.93 10.30
N TRP A 172 -3.00 -3.55 10.45
CA TRP A 172 -4.04 -4.37 11.06
C TRP A 172 -4.12 -5.77 10.42
N SER A 173 -4.09 -5.86 9.09
CA SER A 173 -4.09 -7.16 8.43
C SER A 173 -2.84 -7.97 8.75
N LEU A 174 -1.67 -7.34 8.94
CA LEU A 174 -0.43 -8.05 9.23
C LEU A 174 -0.35 -8.54 10.69
N ASN A 175 -0.86 -7.75 11.65
CA ASN A 175 -0.93 -8.12 13.06
C ASN A 175 -2.13 -7.44 13.74
N ARG A 176 -3.26 -8.13 13.79
CA ARG A 176 -4.51 -7.57 14.36
C ARG A 176 -4.34 -7.19 15.83
N ASP A 177 -3.69 -8.02 16.62
CA ASP A 177 -3.59 -7.82 18.07
C ASP A 177 -2.81 -6.54 18.39
N ARG A 178 -1.76 -6.24 17.62
CA ARG A 178 -0.97 -5.02 17.77
C ARG A 178 -1.70 -3.75 17.30
N TYR A 179 -2.46 -3.84 16.20
CA TYR A 179 -2.91 -2.64 15.47
C TYR A 179 -4.42 -2.36 15.50
N SER A 180 -5.25 -3.26 16.02
CA SER A 180 -6.72 -3.06 16.04
C SER A 180 -7.13 -1.80 16.79
N GLY A 181 -6.54 -1.54 17.97
CA GLY A 181 -6.83 -0.32 18.73
C GLY A 181 -6.44 0.96 17.98
N LEU A 182 -5.30 0.93 17.27
CA LEU A 182 -4.81 2.08 16.51
C LEU A 182 -5.69 2.37 15.28
N LEU A 183 -6.05 1.34 14.52
CA LEU A 183 -6.95 1.47 13.38
C LEU A 183 -8.30 2.03 13.82
N ARG A 184 -8.84 1.47 14.91
CA ARG A 184 -10.11 1.88 15.51
C ARG A 184 -10.10 3.36 15.91
N ASP A 185 -9.11 3.78 16.70
CA ASP A 185 -8.97 5.18 17.15
C ASP A 185 -8.90 6.14 15.95
N TYR A 186 -8.05 5.84 14.96
CA TYR A 186 -7.90 6.70 13.80
C TYR A 186 -9.18 6.81 12.96
N VAL A 187 -9.82 5.68 12.62
CA VAL A 187 -11.02 5.67 11.79
C VAL A 187 -12.14 6.47 12.45
N PHE A 188 -12.45 6.20 13.72
CA PHE A 188 -13.55 6.90 14.42
C PHE A 188 -13.25 8.37 14.69
N ARG A 189 -11.98 8.75 14.81
CA ARG A 189 -11.58 10.16 14.88
C ARG A 189 -11.85 10.91 13.58
N GLN A 190 -11.57 10.29 12.44
CA GLN A 190 -11.73 10.93 11.12
C GLN A 190 -13.18 10.91 10.62
N MET A 191 -13.93 9.84 10.92
CA MET A 191 -15.27 9.60 10.36
C MET A 191 -16.26 10.78 10.47
N PRO A 192 -16.35 11.54 11.59
CA PRO A 192 -17.23 12.70 11.70
C PRO A 192 -16.96 13.82 10.69
N ARG A 193 -15.69 14.00 10.28
CA ARG A 193 -15.27 15.02 9.32
C ARG A 193 -15.71 14.69 7.89
N TRP A 194 -15.74 13.40 7.55
CA TRP A 194 -15.95 12.92 6.19
C TRP A 194 -17.40 12.54 5.90
N ARG A 195 -18.19 12.14 6.92
CA ARG A 195 -19.59 11.70 6.73
C ARG A 195 -20.52 12.75 6.10
N THR A 196 -20.18 14.04 6.20
CA THR A 196 -20.97 15.15 5.65
C THR A 196 -20.47 15.62 4.30
N ARG A 197 -19.30 15.16 3.84
CA ARG A 197 -18.75 15.51 2.53
C ARG A 197 -19.59 14.87 1.43
N ARG A 198 -19.78 15.61 0.34
CA ARG A 198 -20.66 15.21 -0.77
C ARG A 198 -19.98 15.29 -2.12
N ASP A 199 -18.81 15.91 -2.23
CA ASP A 199 -17.96 15.85 -3.41
C ASP A 199 -17.38 14.43 -3.59
N GLU A 200 -16.90 14.13 -4.80
CA GLU A 200 -16.39 12.80 -5.17
C GLU A 200 -15.27 12.32 -4.23
N LEU A 201 -14.25 13.14 -4.01
CA LEU A 201 -13.12 12.81 -3.13
C LEU A 201 -13.58 12.61 -1.68
N GLY A 202 -14.52 13.43 -1.23
CA GLY A 202 -15.19 13.30 0.06
C GLY A 202 -15.89 11.95 0.23
N ARG A 203 -16.69 11.54 -0.75
CA ARG A 203 -17.40 10.24 -0.72
C ARG A 203 -16.43 9.06 -0.78
N MET A 204 -15.42 9.09 -1.65
CA MET A 204 -14.42 8.02 -1.74
C MET A 204 -13.63 7.87 -0.43
N THR A 205 -13.24 8.98 0.20
CA THR A 205 -12.53 8.96 1.49
C THR A 205 -13.42 8.41 2.59
N TYR A 206 -14.68 8.82 2.64
CA TYR A 206 -15.64 8.28 3.60
C TYR A 206 -15.89 6.78 3.38
N ALA A 207 -16.01 6.33 2.13
CA ALA A 207 -16.16 4.92 1.78
C ALA A 207 -15.00 4.07 2.31
N GLN A 208 -13.77 4.54 2.16
CA GLN A 208 -12.58 3.85 2.68
C GLN A 208 -12.58 3.79 4.22
N LEU A 209 -13.04 4.87 4.89
CA LEU A 209 -13.20 4.89 6.35
C LEU A 209 -14.31 3.93 6.81
N LEU A 210 -15.42 3.82 6.08
CA LEU A 210 -16.48 2.85 6.36
C LEU A 210 -15.94 1.41 6.27
N GLU A 211 -15.21 1.08 5.20
CA GLU A 211 -14.61 -0.25 5.03
C GLU A 211 -13.61 -0.56 6.16
N ALA A 212 -12.70 0.38 6.46
CA ALA A 212 -11.76 0.22 7.56
C ALA A 212 -12.46 0.10 8.91
N GLY A 213 -13.55 0.84 9.13
CA GLY A 213 -14.38 0.74 10.33
C GLY A 213 -15.03 -0.63 10.50
N ALA A 214 -15.52 -1.22 9.41
CA ALA A 214 -16.10 -2.56 9.41
C ALA A 214 -15.09 -3.64 9.83
N TRP A 215 -13.82 -3.50 9.43
CA TRP A 215 -12.75 -4.38 9.88
C TRP A 215 -12.32 -4.11 11.34
N ALA A 216 -12.34 -2.85 11.76
CA ALA A 216 -11.80 -2.41 13.03
C ALA A 216 -12.73 -2.64 14.24
N ASP A 217 -14.05 -2.61 14.04
CA ASP A 217 -15.03 -2.66 15.12
C ASP A 217 -16.27 -3.46 14.71
N GLU A 218 -16.58 -4.51 15.47
CA GLU A 218 -17.69 -5.42 15.16
C GLU A 218 -19.07 -4.79 15.38
N GLY A 219 -19.21 -3.90 16.36
CA GLY A 219 -20.46 -3.17 16.58
C GLY A 219 -20.77 -2.24 15.42
N PHE A 220 -19.73 -1.55 14.92
CA PHE A 220 -19.83 -0.74 13.72
C PHE A 220 -20.13 -1.58 12.47
N ALA A 221 -19.45 -2.72 12.29
CA ALA A 221 -19.74 -3.65 11.20
C ALA A 221 -21.20 -4.12 11.22
N ARG A 222 -21.75 -4.42 12.41
CA ARG A 222 -23.16 -4.80 12.57
C ARG A 222 -24.11 -3.68 12.13
N GLY A 223 -23.86 -2.45 12.59
CA GLY A 223 -24.69 -1.30 12.22
C GLY A 223 -24.62 -0.95 10.73
N LEU A 224 -23.43 -0.99 10.13
CA LEU A 224 -23.23 -0.73 8.70
C LEU A 224 -23.79 -1.87 7.83
N GLY A 225 -23.58 -3.12 8.25
CA GLY A 225 -24.04 -4.32 7.55
C GLY A 225 -25.57 -4.44 7.52
N ALA A 226 -26.28 -3.90 8.52
CA ALA A 226 -27.74 -3.84 8.52
C ALA A 226 -28.32 -3.04 7.33
N LEU A 227 -27.53 -2.21 6.66
CA LEU A 227 -27.95 -1.51 5.44
C LEU A 227 -28.01 -2.41 4.20
N PHE A 228 -27.56 -3.67 4.31
CA PHE A 228 -27.56 -4.61 3.19
C PHE A 228 -28.98 -4.97 2.70
N ASP A 229 -29.98 -4.99 3.59
CA ASP A 229 -31.40 -5.14 3.21
C ASP A 229 -31.84 -4.12 2.14
N ALA A 230 -31.23 -2.94 2.14
CA ALA A 230 -31.47 -1.85 1.20
C ALA A 230 -30.27 -1.61 0.26
N TYR A 231 -29.44 -2.63 -0.01
CA TYR A 231 -28.16 -2.52 -0.72
C TYR A 231 -28.23 -1.70 -2.03
N ASP A 232 -29.27 -1.91 -2.85
CA ASP A 232 -29.38 -1.20 -4.13
C ASP A 232 -29.65 0.30 -3.97
N LYS A 233 -30.21 0.70 -2.83
CA LYS A 233 -30.46 2.10 -2.46
C LYS A 233 -29.27 2.76 -1.76
N VAL A 234 -28.27 1.98 -1.34
CA VAL A 234 -27.02 2.50 -0.79
C VAL A 234 -26.27 3.24 -1.88
N THR A 235 -25.70 4.39 -1.52
CA THR A 235 -24.80 5.16 -2.40
C THR A 235 -23.72 4.24 -2.98
N PRO A 236 -23.50 4.22 -4.31
CA PRO A 236 -22.58 3.27 -4.95
C PRO A 236 -21.20 3.19 -4.30
N ASP A 237 -20.63 4.34 -3.93
CA ASP A 237 -19.33 4.43 -3.22
C ASP A 237 -19.29 3.58 -1.92
N PHE A 238 -20.41 3.46 -1.20
CA PHE A 238 -20.48 2.83 0.11
C PHE A 238 -20.87 1.34 0.06
N ARG A 239 -21.35 0.85 -1.09
CA ARG A 239 -21.86 -0.51 -1.25
C ARG A 239 -20.83 -1.57 -0.86
N GLN A 240 -19.57 -1.38 -1.24
CA GLN A 240 -18.50 -2.32 -0.87
C GLN A 240 -18.34 -2.43 0.66
N ALA A 241 -18.31 -1.28 1.35
CA ALA A 241 -18.19 -1.26 2.81
C ALA A 241 -19.40 -1.90 3.49
N VAL A 242 -20.62 -1.67 2.99
CA VAL A 242 -21.85 -2.32 3.48
C VAL A 242 -21.80 -3.83 3.30
N ALA A 243 -21.44 -4.32 2.11
CA ALA A 243 -21.35 -5.77 1.86
C ALA A 243 -20.27 -6.45 2.71
N ILE A 244 -19.09 -5.84 2.84
CA ILE A 244 -18.01 -6.34 3.73
C ILE A 244 -18.49 -6.36 5.18
N ALA A 245 -19.12 -5.28 5.65
CA ALA A 245 -19.65 -5.20 7.00
C ALA A 245 -20.71 -6.27 7.28
N PHE A 246 -21.59 -6.53 6.30
CA PHE A 246 -22.59 -7.58 6.37
C PHE A 246 -21.95 -8.97 6.50
N ALA A 247 -20.96 -9.30 5.66
CA ALA A 247 -20.23 -10.56 5.75
C ALA A 247 -19.51 -10.71 7.11
N ILE A 248 -18.83 -9.65 7.58
CA ILE A 248 -18.08 -9.67 8.84
C ILE A 248 -19.00 -9.86 10.05
N ALA A 249 -20.13 -9.14 10.10
CA ALA A 249 -20.98 -9.09 11.29
C ALA A 249 -21.99 -10.24 11.37
N TYR A 250 -22.47 -10.74 10.23
CA TYR A 250 -23.56 -11.70 10.18
C TYR A 250 -23.10 -13.12 9.83
N GLY A 251 -21.89 -13.30 9.25
CA GLY A 251 -21.29 -14.62 9.08
C GLY A 251 -22.10 -15.56 8.19
N GLU A 252 -22.34 -16.79 8.66
CA GLU A 252 -23.05 -17.83 7.91
C GLU A 252 -24.44 -17.39 7.39
N PRO A 253 -25.30 -16.75 8.21
CA PRO A 253 -26.55 -16.15 7.74
C PRO A 253 -26.43 -15.23 6.50
N ALA A 254 -25.29 -14.54 6.33
CA ALA A 254 -25.09 -13.63 5.21
C ALA A 254 -24.63 -14.34 3.92
N TYR A 255 -24.20 -15.60 3.99
CA TYR A 255 -23.54 -16.29 2.86
C TYR A 255 -24.46 -16.43 1.65
N ASP A 256 -25.64 -17.03 1.84
CA ASP A 256 -26.57 -17.28 0.75
C ASP A 256 -27.14 -15.98 0.18
N GLU A 257 -27.34 -14.97 1.02
CA GLU A 257 -27.85 -13.67 0.59
C GLU A 257 -26.83 -12.92 -0.28
N LEU A 258 -25.56 -12.91 0.13
CA LEU A 258 -24.46 -12.33 -0.68
C LEU A 258 -24.31 -13.07 -2.01
N LEU A 259 -24.40 -14.41 -2.00
CA LEU A 259 -24.29 -15.22 -3.21
C LEU A 259 -25.47 -15.02 -4.16
N ASP A 260 -26.70 -15.00 -3.64
CA ASP A 260 -27.90 -14.71 -4.42
C ASP A 260 -27.84 -13.31 -5.04
N LYS A 261 -27.41 -12.31 -4.26
CA LYS A 261 -27.18 -10.96 -4.76
C LYS A 261 -26.11 -10.94 -5.87
N HIS A 262 -25.03 -11.69 -5.71
CA HIS A 262 -23.97 -11.79 -6.72
C HIS A 262 -24.52 -12.36 -8.04
N ARG A 263 -25.29 -13.46 -7.97
CA ARG A 263 -25.90 -14.11 -9.13
C ARG A 263 -26.87 -13.19 -9.87
N LYS A 264 -27.64 -12.39 -9.13
CA LYS A 264 -28.65 -11.46 -9.70
C LYS A 264 -28.05 -10.12 -10.16
N SER A 265 -26.81 -9.80 -9.81
CA SER A 265 -26.18 -8.53 -10.14
C SER A 265 -25.88 -8.42 -11.64
N GLN A 266 -26.36 -7.33 -12.25
CA GLN A 266 -26.16 -7.04 -13.68
C GLN A 266 -24.79 -6.39 -13.96
N TYR A 267 -24.26 -5.62 -13.00
CA TYR A 267 -23.01 -4.88 -13.15
C TYR A 267 -21.82 -5.64 -12.58
N ASP A 268 -20.74 -5.72 -13.36
CA ASP A 268 -19.49 -6.39 -12.96
C ASP A 268 -18.86 -5.74 -11.72
N GLU A 269 -19.04 -4.44 -11.52
CA GLU A 269 -18.56 -3.75 -10.33
C GLU A 269 -19.23 -4.28 -9.06
N ASP A 270 -20.56 -4.41 -9.05
CA ASP A 270 -21.30 -4.93 -7.90
C ASP A 270 -21.03 -6.43 -7.68
N ARG A 271 -20.88 -7.22 -8.75
CA ARG A 271 -20.44 -8.62 -8.64
C ARG A 271 -19.09 -8.74 -7.91
N ASN A 272 -18.12 -7.91 -8.28
CA ASN A 272 -16.80 -7.89 -7.64
C ASN A 272 -16.88 -7.47 -6.17
N ARG A 273 -17.70 -6.47 -5.83
CA ARG A 273 -17.93 -6.05 -4.44
C ARG A 273 -18.47 -7.19 -3.59
N LEU A 274 -19.43 -7.95 -4.12
CA LEU A 274 -20.06 -9.06 -3.41
C LEU A 274 -19.09 -10.24 -3.23
N ILE A 275 -18.25 -10.56 -4.22
CA ILE A 275 -17.17 -11.53 -4.04
C ILE A 275 -16.17 -11.06 -2.98
N ASN A 276 -15.76 -9.79 -3.01
CA ASN A 276 -14.86 -9.25 -1.99
C ASN A 276 -15.47 -9.35 -0.57
N ALA A 277 -16.77 -9.09 -0.44
CA ALA A 277 -17.50 -9.29 0.80
C ALA A 277 -17.50 -10.75 1.25
N MET A 278 -17.77 -11.71 0.36
CA MET A 278 -17.70 -13.13 0.69
C MET A 278 -16.27 -13.57 1.09
N LEU A 279 -15.22 -12.93 0.57
CA LEU A 279 -13.85 -13.20 1.00
C LEU A 279 -13.48 -12.52 2.34
N SER A 280 -14.38 -11.70 2.88
CA SER A 280 -14.19 -10.99 4.16
C SER A 280 -14.78 -11.72 5.38
N PHE A 281 -15.45 -12.88 5.19
CA PHE A 281 -15.92 -13.71 6.30
C PHE A 281 -14.78 -14.04 7.27
N ARG A 282 -15.09 -14.02 8.58
CA ARG A 282 -14.13 -14.46 9.62
C ARG A 282 -14.03 -15.98 9.71
N ASN A 283 -15.05 -16.71 9.25
CA ASN A 283 -15.04 -18.17 9.22
C ASN A 283 -14.25 -18.67 7.98
N PRO A 284 -13.15 -19.42 8.15
CA PRO A 284 -12.36 -19.93 7.04
C PRO A 284 -13.13 -20.84 6.07
N GLY A 285 -14.09 -21.62 6.57
CA GLY A 285 -14.93 -22.49 5.74
C GLY A 285 -15.79 -21.71 4.75
N LEU A 286 -16.37 -20.58 5.17
CA LEU A 286 -17.15 -19.71 4.29
C LEU A 286 -16.28 -19.07 3.21
N VAL A 287 -15.05 -18.65 3.56
CA VAL A 287 -14.10 -18.11 2.57
C VAL A 287 -13.67 -19.20 1.58
N VAL A 288 -13.41 -20.42 2.03
CA VAL A 288 -13.09 -21.55 1.13
C VAL A 288 -14.26 -21.89 0.20
N SER A 289 -15.49 -21.88 0.69
CA SER A 289 -16.69 -22.04 -0.15
C SER A 289 -16.80 -20.92 -1.21
N ALA A 290 -16.58 -19.67 -0.81
CA ALA A 290 -16.58 -18.53 -1.72
C ALA A 290 -15.47 -18.62 -2.80
N LEU A 291 -14.26 -19.04 -2.41
CA LEU A 291 -13.17 -19.31 -3.35
C LEU A 291 -13.54 -20.42 -4.35
N SER A 292 -14.27 -21.43 -3.88
CA SER A 292 -14.66 -22.61 -4.67
C SER A 292 -15.74 -22.30 -5.72
N LEU A 293 -16.38 -21.13 -5.68
CA LEU A 293 -17.24 -20.62 -6.76
C LEU A 293 -16.46 -20.49 -8.09
N ALA A 294 -15.14 -20.27 -8.03
CA ALA A 294 -14.27 -20.28 -9.21
C ALA A 294 -14.19 -21.64 -9.91
N LEU A 295 -14.47 -22.74 -9.19
CA LEU A 295 -14.41 -24.11 -9.71
C LEU A 295 -15.72 -24.55 -10.36
N THR A 296 -16.83 -23.88 -10.04
CA THR A 296 -18.20 -24.29 -10.43
C THR A 296 -18.77 -23.47 -11.58
N GLY A 297 -18.07 -22.41 -12.01
CA GLY A 297 -18.53 -21.49 -13.05
C GLY A 297 -19.44 -20.36 -12.54
N GLU A 298 -19.78 -20.35 -11.25
CA GLU A 298 -20.52 -19.26 -10.58
C GLU A 298 -19.76 -17.93 -10.62
N MET A 299 -18.43 -18.01 -10.56
CA MET A 299 -17.53 -16.88 -10.66
C MET A 299 -16.95 -16.75 -12.08
N LYS A 300 -16.99 -15.54 -12.64
CA LYS A 300 -16.35 -15.23 -13.92
C LYS A 300 -14.84 -15.42 -13.82
N ARG A 301 -14.24 -15.83 -14.93
CA ARG A 301 -12.79 -15.98 -15.07
C ARG A 301 -11.98 -14.77 -14.57
N GLN A 302 -12.43 -13.55 -14.86
CA GLN A 302 -11.77 -12.30 -14.45
C GLN A 302 -11.85 -12.03 -12.94
N GLU A 303 -12.91 -12.52 -12.29
CA GLU A 303 -13.08 -12.45 -10.84
C GLU A 303 -12.13 -13.49 -10.18
N ALA A 304 -12.14 -14.72 -10.69
CA ALA A 304 -11.34 -15.85 -10.18
C ALA A 304 -9.83 -15.60 -10.17
N ILE A 305 -9.28 -14.87 -11.15
CA ILE A 305 -7.84 -14.57 -11.18
C ILE A 305 -7.40 -13.53 -10.13
N ARG A 306 -8.34 -12.77 -9.53
CA ARG A 306 -8.06 -11.70 -8.55
C ARG A 306 -8.24 -12.17 -7.10
N ILE A 307 -9.00 -13.23 -6.86
CA ILE A 307 -9.35 -13.67 -5.49
C ILE A 307 -8.16 -13.98 -4.57
N PRO A 308 -6.98 -14.48 -5.03
CA PRO A 308 -5.88 -14.77 -4.09
C PRO A 308 -5.41 -13.55 -3.31
N ALA A 309 -5.27 -12.39 -3.96
CA ALA A 309 -4.84 -11.17 -3.30
C ALA A 309 -5.87 -10.69 -2.26
N THR A 310 -7.16 -10.72 -2.62
CA THR A 310 -8.25 -10.32 -1.71
C THR A 310 -8.37 -11.27 -0.53
N ALA A 311 -8.34 -12.58 -0.76
CA ALA A 311 -8.44 -13.58 0.30
C ALA A 311 -7.22 -13.54 1.24
N ALA A 312 -6.02 -13.32 0.71
CA ALA A 312 -4.80 -13.20 1.51
C ALA A 312 -4.78 -11.94 2.40
N PHE A 313 -5.57 -10.91 2.08
CA PHE A 313 -5.71 -9.75 2.96
C PHE A 313 -6.36 -10.13 4.29
N ASN A 314 -7.39 -10.99 4.27
CA ASN A 314 -8.14 -11.41 5.46
C ASN A 314 -7.27 -12.26 6.41
N PRO A 315 -6.86 -11.74 7.59
CA PRO A 315 -5.97 -12.45 8.50
C PRO A 315 -6.62 -13.66 9.19
N TYR A 316 -7.94 -13.76 9.20
CA TYR A 316 -8.65 -14.86 9.88
C TYR A 316 -8.58 -16.18 9.11
N THR A 317 -8.25 -16.15 7.81
CA THR A 317 -8.47 -17.29 6.91
C THR A 317 -7.25 -17.69 6.08
N ARG A 318 -6.11 -16.99 6.23
CA ARG A 318 -4.91 -17.16 5.39
C ARG A 318 -4.40 -18.59 5.31
N TYR A 319 -4.48 -19.34 6.41
CA TYR A 319 -4.00 -20.71 6.47
C TYR A 319 -4.82 -21.64 5.55
N GLU A 320 -6.15 -21.58 5.64
CA GLU A 320 -7.07 -22.34 4.80
C GLU A 320 -7.07 -21.84 3.35
N VAL A 321 -6.99 -20.52 3.15
CA VAL A 321 -6.83 -19.91 1.82
C VAL A 321 -5.60 -20.47 1.13
N TRP A 322 -4.46 -20.58 1.82
CA TRP A 322 -3.25 -21.18 1.25
C TRP A 322 -3.46 -22.66 0.89
N LYS A 323 -4.05 -23.46 1.80
CA LYS A 323 -4.31 -24.88 1.52
C LYS A 323 -5.16 -25.06 0.27
N TRP A 324 -6.24 -24.30 0.15
CA TRP A 324 -7.11 -24.31 -1.02
C TRP A 324 -6.36 -23.87 -2.28
N LEU A 325 -5.62 -22.75 -2.19
CA LEU A 325 -4.86 -22.20 -3.31
C LEU A 325 -3.80 -23.18 -3.81
N ARG A 326 -3.09 -23.86 -2.92
CA ARG A 326 -2.09 -24.88 -3.27
C ARG A 326 -2.72 -26.04 -4.03
N THR A 327 -3.87 -26.52 -3.58
CA THR A 327 -4.61 -27.62 -4.22
C THR A 327 -5.09 -27.25 -5.62
N HIS A 328 -5.58 -26.02 -5.80
CA HIS A 328 -6.19 -25.57 -7.06
C HIS A 328 -5.28 -24.64 -7.88
N PHE A 329 -3.98 -24.59 -7.58
CA PHE A 329 -3.05 -23.61 -8.15
C PHE A 329 -2.98 -23.69 -9.67
N GLU A 330 -2.82 -24.89 -10.23
CA GLU A 330 -2.72 -25.09 -11.68
C GLU A 330 -4.03 -24.75 -12.40
N PHE A 331 -5.18 -24.99 -11.76
CA PHE A 331 -6.47 -24.58 -12.31
C PHE A 331 -6.57 -23.05 -12.39
N LEU A 332 -6.30 -22.33 -11.30
CA LEU A 332 -6.36 -20.86 -11.31
C LEU A 332 -5.32 -20.25 -12.26
N ARG A 333 -4.15 -20.87 -12.37
CA ARG A 333 -3.13 -20.46 -13.35
C ARG A 333 -3.62 -20.67 -14.78
N SER A 334 -4.30 -21.78 -15.09
CA SER A 334 -4.86 -22.02 -16.42
C SER A 334 -5.94 -20.98 -16.80
N LEU A 335 -6.67 -20.46 -15.80
CA LEU A 335 -7.60 -19.34 -15.97
C LEU A 335 -6.91 -18.02 -16.37
N SER A 336 -5.59 -17.89 -16.40
CA SER A 336 -4.96 -16.64 -16.86
C SER A 336 -4.59 -16.65 -18.35
N SER A 337 -4.49 -17.82 -19.01
CA SER A 337 -4.04 -17.98 -20.42
C SER A 337 -2.90 -17.03 -20.84
N GLY A 338 -1.85 -16.88 -20.02
CA GLY A 338 -0.70 -16.02 -20.33
C GLY A 338 -0.89 -14.53 -19.99
N LEU A 339 -2.02 -14.15 -19.39
CA LEU A 339 -2.18 -12.81 -18.81
C LEU A 339 -1.46 -12.72 -17.45
N ALA A 340 -0.66 -11.67 -17.26
CA ALA A 340 0.07 -11.41 -16.02
C ALA A 340 -0.83 -11.11 -14.79
N THR A 341 -2.15 -11.11 -14.93
CA THR A 341 -3.08 -10.71 -13.86
C THR A 341 -3.08 -11.69 -12.68
N PHE A 342 -3.10 -13.01 -12.93
CA PHE A 342 -2.99 -14.00 -11.85
C PHE A 342 -1.61 -13.91 -11.17
N ALA A 343 -0.54 -13.74 -11.95
CA ALA A 343 0.80 -13.54 -11.44
C ALA A 343 0.89 -12.31 -10.50
N ARG A 344 0.33 -11.17 -10.90
CA ARG A 344 0.26 -9.95 -10.06
C ARG A 344 -0.58 -10.16 -8.81
N SER A 345 -1.66 -10.94 -8.89
CA SER A 345 -2.46 -11.33 -7.73
C SER A 345 -1.62 -12.14 -6.75
N MET A 346 -0.85 -13.10 -7.25
CA MET A 346 0.09 -13.90 -6.45
C MET A 346 1.20 -13.05 -5.84
N ARG A 347 1.78 -12.09 -6.57
CA ARG A 347 2.75 -11.12 -5.99
C ARG A 347 2.20 -10.45 -4.72
N ALA A 348 0.93 -10.06 -4.71
CA ALA A 348 0.29 -9.44 -3.56
C ALA A 348 -0.09 -10.44 -2.45
N ALA A 349 -0.44 -11.67 -2.82
CA ALA A 349 -0.88 -12.71 -1.90
C ALA A 349 0.29 -13.37 -1.14
N ILE A 350 1.37 -13.72 -1.82
CA ILE A 350 2.54 -14.45 -1.29
C ILE A 350 3.03 -13.88 0.05
N PRO A 351 3.38 -12.58 0.17
CA PRO A 351 3.95 -12.07 1.41
C PRO A 351 2.97 -12.10 2.59
N ARG A 352 1.66 -12.06 2.33
CA ARG A 352 0.63 -12.17 3.39
C ARG A 352 0.41 -13.61 3.82
N LEU A 353 0.28 -14.52 2.86
CA LEU A 353 0.09 -15.95 3.14
C LEU A 353 1.30 -16.54 3.90
N ALA A 354 2.51 -16.09 3.56
CA ALA A 354 3.75 -16.51 4.21
C ALA A 354 3.88 -16.08 5.68
N LEU A 355 3.01 -15.19 6.19
CA LEU A 355 2.99 -14.81 7.62
C LEU A 355 2.45 -15.93 8.50
N THR A 356 1.48 -16.69 8.01
CA THR A 356 0.79 -17.74 8.78
C THR A 356 1.15 -19.14 8.32
N ASN A 357 1.91 -19.27 7.23
CA ASN A 357 2.26 -20.56 6.66
C ASN A 357 3.68 -20.55 6.10
N SER A 358 4.58 -21.29 6.76
CA SER A 358 5.99 -21.41 6.35
C SER A 358 6.16 -22.12 5.00
N GLU A 359 5.24 -23.01 4.61
CA GLU A 359 5.31 -23.74 3.35
C GLU A 359 5.14 -22.84 2.13
N VAL A 360 4.48 -21.68 2.27
CA VAL A 360 4.27 -20.73 1.16
C VAL A 360 5.60 -20.31 0.55
N GLN A 361 6.54 -19.91 1.41
CA GLN A 361 7.86 -19.46 0.98
C GLN A 361 8.62 -20.61 0.30
N GLU A 362 8.66 -21.78 0.93
CA GLU A 362 9.34 -22.96 0.40
C GLU A 362 8.76 -23.41 -0.96
N PHE A 363 7.43 -23.41 -1.10
CA PHE A 363 6.75 -23.80 -2.33
C PHE A 363 7.18 -22.91 -3.50
N PHE A 364 7.17 -21.59 -3.32
CA PHE A 364 7.49 -20.65 -4.39
C PHE A 364 8.99 -20.55 -4.67
N GLU A 365 9.85 -20.68 -3.66
CA GLU A 365 11.29 -20.78 -3.86
C GLU A 365 11.66 -22.05 -4.65
N ARG A 366 11.05 -23.19 -4.32
CA ARG A 366 11.21 -24.43 -5.07
C ARG A 366 10.73 -24.28 -6.51
N ALA A 367 9.56 -23.68 -6.71
CA ALA A 367 9.02 -23.44 -8.06
C ALA A 367 9.95 -22.56 -8.92
N LEU A 368 10.63 -21.58 -8.33
CA LEU A 368 11.65 -20.78 -9.02
C LEU A 368 12.91 -21.60 -9.35
N ARG A 369 13.42 -22.40 -8.39
CA ARG A 369 14.61 -23.26 -8.62
C ARG A 369 14.39 -24.30 -9.72
N GLU A 370 13.19 -24.89 -9.76
CA GLU A 370 12.81 -25.91 -10.75
C GLU A 370 12.29 -25.29 -12.07
N ASN A 371 12.25 -23.95 -12.18
CA ASN A 371 11.69 -23.22 -13.32
C ASN A 371 10.27 -23.68 -13.69
N ARG A 372 9.43 -23.99 -12.69
CA ARG A 372 8.10 -24.57 -12.87
C ARG A 372 7.09 -23.58 -13.46
N TYR A 373 7.24 -22.28 -13.15
CA TYR A 373 6.33 -21.20 -13.56
C TYR A 373 7.09 -20.02 -14.19
N PRO A 374 7.70 -20.20 -15.38
CA PRO A 374 8.54 -19.16 -15.99
C PRO A 374 7.77 -17.86 -16.28
N ASP A 375 6.49 -17.98 -16.65
CA ASP A 375 5.55 -16.89 -16.93
C ASP A 375 5.19 -16.05 -15.69
N MET A 376 5.41 -16.57 -14.49
CA MET A 376 5.11 -15.89 -13.22
C MET A 376 6.36 -15.53 -12.42
N SER A 377 7.55 -15.88 -12.91
CA SER A 377 8.81 -15.85 -12.16
C SER A 377 9.14 -14.48 -11.55
N ILE A 378 8.91 -13.39 -12.28
CA ILE A 378 9.16 -12.01 -11.80
C ILE A 378 8.21 -11.66 -10.65
N GLU A 379 6.93 -11.96 -10.79
CA GLU A 379 5.90 -11.65 -9.80
C GLU A 379 6.06 -12.50 -8.54
N ILE A 380 6.42 -13.78 -8.69
CA ILE A 380 6.75 -14.68 -7.57
C ILE A 380 7.97 -14.15 -6.81
N ARG A 381 9.06 -13.82 -7.52
CA ARG A 381 10.28 -13.27 -6.91
C ARG A 381 9.98 -11.98 -6.15
N THR A 382 9.23 -11.07 -6.76
CA THR A 382 8.81 -9.81 -6.12
C THR A 382 7.98 -10.08 -4.87
N GLY A 383 7.06 -11.06 -4.90
CA GLY A 383 6.27 -11.45 -3.72
C GLY A 383 7.14 -12.00 -2.58
N LEU A 384 8.12 -12.85 -2.89
CA LEU A 384 9.05 -13.43 -1.91
C LEU A 384 9.97 -12.36 -1.29
N GLU A 385 10.48 -11.42 -2.10
CA GLU A 385 11.34 -10.31 -1.64
C GLU A 385 10.63 -9.40 -0.62
N MET A 386 9.30 -9.36 -0.63
CA MET A 386 8.50 -8.56 0.30
C MET A 386 8.22 -9.24 1.64
N ILE A 387 8.43 -10.56 1.77
CA ILE A 387 8.18 -11.32 3.01
C ILE A 387 8.90 -10.71 4.22
N PRO A 388 10.22 -10.41 4.17
CA PRO A 388 10.93 -9.85 5.32
C PRO A 388 10.35 -8.49 5.76
N GLY A 389 9.92 -7.66 4.81
CA GLY A 389 9.31 -6.37 5.12
C GLY A 389 7.94 -6.52 5.79
N TYR A 390 7.12 -7.48 5.34
CA TYR A 390 5.84 -7.80 5.96
C TYR A 390 6.01 -8.35 7.38
N ARG A 391 7.02 -9.21 7.61
CA ARG A 391 7.37 -9.72 8.96
C ARG A 391 7.79 -8.59 9.91
N ARG A 392 8.66 -7.67 9.45
CA ARG A 392 9.05 -6.48 10.23
C ARG A 392 7.86 -5.61 10.62
N LEU A 393 6.95 -5.34 9.69
CA LEU A 393 5.72 -4.60 9.99
C LEU A 393 4.79 -5.35 10.94
N ALA A 394 4.73 -6.69 10.85
CA ALA A 394 3.97 -7.52 11.77
C ALA A 394 4.60 -7.59 13.17
N GLY A 395 5.89 -7.25 13.33
CA GLY A 395 6.64 -7.43 14.58
C GLY A 395 7.08 -8.87 14.82
N LEU A 396 7.33 -9.62 13.74
CA LEU A 396 7.76 -11.03 13.74
C LEU A 396 9.23 -11.19 13.35
#